data_AF-A0A2P2KQ31-F1
#
_entry.id   AF-A0A2P2KQ31-F1
#
_cell.length_a   1.000
_cell.length_b   1.000
_cell.length_c   1.000
_cell.angle_alpha   90.00
_cell.angle_beta   90.00
_cell.angle_gamma   90.00
#
_symmetry.space_group_name_H-M   'P 1'
#
loop_
_entity.id
_entity.type
_entity.pdbx_description
1 polymer ?
#
loop_
_entity_poly.entity_id
_entity_poly.type
_entity_poly.pdbx_seq_one_letter_code
_entity_poly.pdbx_strand_id
1 'polypeptide(L)'
;MIFLTPTICLQQTEETMYLCAYQYKNLTSILLVPVSSILNGEQGVSQVKKQVVENASLKMLKVEEKLSKGWGGENAYHVSGYRYLLVDDDRNVSRASPPVKVTTLTKESLHAMSKLREEVDLEKNRAKWNGEEQEKDLEICIRAKNNAWLIARTTRGKELYMVLEKANETLLYASDAVEKFSDR
;
A
#
# COMPACT_ATOMS: atom_id res chain seq x y z
N MET A 1 36.49 -7.75 -7.18
CA MET A 1 35.66 -6.82 -7.98
C MET A 1 34.88 -5.98 -6.99
N ILE A 2 35.18 -4.68 -6.87
CA ILE A 2 34.45 -3.79 -5.94
C ILE A 2 33.17 -3.38 -6.67
N PHE A 3 32.03 -3.90 -6.22
CA PHE A 3 30.74 -3.46 -6.73
C PHE A 3 30.40 -2.13 -6.06
N LEU A 4 30.44 -1.05 -6.83
CA LEU A 4 29.97 0.26 -6.38
C LEU A 4 28.44 0.26 -6.35
N THR A 5 27.87 0.85 -5.31
CA THR A 5 26.42 1.00 -5.19
C THR A 5 25.97 2.05 -6.20
N PRO A 6 24.98 1.76 -7.07
CA PRO A 6 24.51 2.72 -8.06
C PRO A 6 23.95 3.97 -7.38
N THR A 7 24.16 5.13 -7.99
CA THR A 7 23.63 6.41 -7.52
C THR A 7 22.64 6.98 -8.54
N ILE A 8 21.65 7.71 -8.03
CA ILE A 8 20.68 8.46 -8.82
C ILE A 8 20.63 9.91 -8.34
N CYS A 9 20.28 10.84 -9.22
CA CYS A 9 20.07 12.25 -8.87
C CYS A 9 18.57 12.57 -8.92
N LEU A 10 18.04 13.19 -7.87
CA LEU A 10 16.64 13.61 -7.83
C LEU A 10 16.48 14.93 -8.59
N GLN A 11 15.66 14.94 -9.65
CA GLN A 11 15.55 16.10 -10.55
C GLN A 11 15.04 17.38 -9.86
N GLN A 12 14.19 17.27 -8.84
CA GLN A 12 13.60 18.45 -8.16
C GLN A 12 14.49 19.04 -7.09
N THR A 13 15.29 18.21 -6.39
CA THR A 13 16.11 18.65 -5.25
C THR A 13 17.60 18.66 -5.57
N GLU A 14 18.00 18.12 -6.72
CA GLU A 14 19.39 17.90 -7.14
C GLU A 14 20.20 17.02 -6.17
N GLU A 15 19.53 16.36 -5.23
CA GLU A 15 20.19 15.49 -4.27
C GLU A 15 20.61 14.18 -4.92
N THR A 16 21.86 13.79 -4.66
CA THR A 16 22.38 12.49 -5.07
C THR A 16 22.08 11.44 -3.99
N MET A 17 21.48 10.33 -4.43
CA MET A 17 21.04 9.22 -3.59
C MET A 17 21.74 7.94 -4.02
N TYR A 18 22.15 7.11 -3.06
CA TYR A 18 22.44 5.70 -3.31
C TYR A 18 21.13 4.94 -3.57
N LEU A 19 21.12 4.11 -4.60
CA LEU A 19 20.00 3.24 -4.97
C LEU A 19 20.26 1.81 -4.46
N CYS A 20 19.60 1.46 -3.37
CA CYS A 20 19.70 0.13 -2.76
C CYS A 20 18.46 -0.70 -3.07
N ALA A 21 18.56 -1.60 -4.06
CA ALA A 21 17.51 -2.57 -4.37
C ALA A 21 17.70 -3.87 -3.57
N TYR A 22 16.61 -4.38 -3.01
CA TYR A 22 16.54 -5.67 -2.33
C TYR A 22 15.31 -6.45 -2.79
N GLN A 23 15.51 -7.68 -3.25
CA GLN A 23 14.44 -8.59 -3.64
C GLN A 23 14.25 -9.65 -2.55
N TYR A 24 13.02 -9.81 -2.05
CA TYR A 24 12.64 -10.93 -1.20
C TYR A 24 11.40 -11.61 -1.78
N LYS A 25 11.57 -12.83 -2.31
CA LYS A 25 10.54 -13.54 -3.09
C LYS A 25 9.95 -12.62 -4.17
N ASN A 26 8.67 -12.29 -4.08
CA ASN A 26 7.95 -11.44 -5.05
C ASN A 26 7.94 -9.95 -4.67
N LEU A 27 8.60 -9.56 -3.58
CA LEU A 27 8.62 -8.18 -3.09
C LEU A 27 9.98 -7.52 -3.38
N THR A 28 9.95 -6.42 -4.12
CA THR A 28 11.11 -5.55 -4.35
C THR A 28 11.05 -4.34 -3.43
N SER A 29 12.05 -4.18 -2.58
CA SER A 29 12.25 -2.98 -1.76
C SER A 29 13.32 -2.09 -2.39
N ILE A 30 12.97 -0.84 -2.68
CA ILE A 30 13.91 0.17 -3.16
C ILE A 30 14.15 1.18 -2.03
N LEU A 31 15.39 1.30 -1.58
CA LEU A 31 15.81 2.27 -0.58
C LEU A 31 16.69 3.33 -1.24
N LEU A 32 16.31 4.60 -1.05
CA LEU A 32 17.10 5.76 -1.43
C LEU A 32 17.78 6.33 -0.19
N VAL A 33 19.12 6.44 -0.23
CA VAL A 33 19.91 6.96 0.89
C VAL A 33 20.72 8.16 0.42
N PRO A 34 20.57 9.34 1.03
CA PRO A 34 21.35 10.51 0.64
C PRO A 34 22.85 10.25 0.77
N VAL A 35 23.61 10.56 -0.29
CA VAL A 35 25.07 10.36 -0.26
C VAL A 35 25.71 11.19 0.86
N SER A 36 25.17 12.39 1.10
CA SER A 36 25.58 13.31 2.17
C SER A 36 25.42 12.74 3.59
N SER A 37 24.55 11.74 3.78
CA SER A 37 24.25 11.16 5.09
C SER A 37 25.18 10.00 5.49
N ILE A 38 26.01 9.51 4.56
CA ILE A 38 26.88 8.35 4.76
C ILE A 38 28.32 8.80 5.00
N LEU A 39 28.79 8.66 6.24
CA LEU A 39 30.13 9.10 6.66
C LEU A 39 31.28 8.25 6.06
N ASN A 40 31.04 6.98 5.77
CA ASN A 40 32.08 6.00 5.37
C ASN A 40 31.95 5.52 3.91
N GLY A 41 31.33 6.32 3.03
CA GLY A 41 31.09 5.97 1.63
C GLY A 41 30.44 4.58 1.46
N GLU A 42 30.96 3.77 0.53
CA GLU A 42 30.45 2.42 0.22
C GLU A 42 30.37 1.49 1.43
N GLN A 43 31.31 1.60 2.38
CA GLN A 43 31.30 0.75 3.57
C GLN A 43 30.13 1.10 4.50
N GLY A 44 29.78 2.38 4.58
CA GLY A 44 28.59 2.85 5.29
C GLY A 44 27.30 2.42 4.59
N VAL A 45 27.24 2.51 3.25
CA VAL A 45 26.08 2.04 2.48
C VAL A 45 25.87 0.54 2.63
N SER A 46 26.94 -0.25 2.59
CA SER A 46 26.86 -1.70 2.80
C SER A 46 26.34 -2.07 4.18
N GLN A 47 26.71 -1.31 5.23
CA GLN A 47 26.19 -1.51 6.58
C GLN A 47 24.70 -1.17 6.67
N VAL A 48 24.29 -0.04 6.10
CA VAL A 48 22.87 0.35 6.05
C VAL A 48 22.05 -0.69 5.28
N LYS A 49 22.54 -1.14 4.12
CA LYS A 49 21.88 -2.19 3.33
C LYS A 49 21.71 -3.47 4.15
N LYS A 50 22.75 -3.92 4.86
CA LYS A 50 22.67 -5.12 5.71
C LYS A 50 21.64 -4.96 6.83
N GLN A 51 21.69 -3.85 7.57
CA GLN A 51 20.73 -3.59 8.65
C GLN A 51 19.28 -3.50 8.15
N VAL A 52 19.05 -2.86 7.00
CA VAL A 52 17.72 -2.75 6.41
C VAL A 52 17.24 -4.12 5.96
N VAL A 53 18.09 -4.92 5.32
CA VAL A 53 17.75 -6.29 4.88
C VAL A 53 17.41 -7.17 6.09
N GLU A 54 18.22 -7.17 7.14
CA GLU A 54 17.97 -7.96 8.35
C GLU A 54 16.66 -7.55 9.02
N ASN A 55 16.44 -6.24 9.20
CA ASN A 55 15.20 -5.72 9.81
C ASN A 55 13.97 -5.99 8.94
N ALA A 56 14.07 -5.77 7.63
CA ALA A 56 12.97 -6.01 6.69
C ALA A 56 12.62 -7.49 6.64
N SER A 57 13.61 -8.38 6.56
CA SER A 57 13.40 -9.82 6.51
C SER A 57 12.74 -10.35 7.78
N LEU A 58 13.18 -9.90 8.96
CA LEU A 58 12.54 -10.28 10.23
C LEU A 58 11.09 -9.78 10.31
N LYS A 59 10.82 -8.56 9.86
CA LYS A 59 9.45 -8.01 9.82
C LYS A 59 8.58 -8.77 8.82
N MET A 60 9.11 -9.09 7.65
CA MET A 60 8.41 -9.88 6.62
C MET A 60 8.07 -11.28 7.13
N LEU A 61 9.02 -11.99 7.75
CA LEU A 61 8.77 -13.29 8.37
C LEU A 61 7.66 -13.22 9.43
N LYS A 62 7.68 -12.20 10.30
CA LYS A 62 6.62 -12.01 11.30
C LYS A 62 5.26 -11.73 10.67
N VAL A 63 5.23 -10.99 9.56
CA VAL A 63 4.00 -10.77 8.80
C VAL A 63 3.54 -12.08 8.19
N GLU A 64 4.39 -12.81 7.47
CA GLU A 64 4.06 -14.12 6.88
C GLU A 64 3.54 -15.12 7.93
N GLU A 65 4.19 -15.19 9.10
CA GLU A 65 3.75 -16.04 10.20
C GLU A 65 2.36 -15.63 10.71
N LYS A 66 2.12 -14.33 10.92
CA LYS A 66 0.78 -13.81 11.31
C LYS A 66 -0.27 -14.10 10.25
N LEU A 67 0.06 -13.95 8.97
CA LEU A 67 -0.86 -14.26 7.87
C LEU A 67 -1.18 -15.76 7.86
N SER A 68 -0.17 -16.62 8.00
CA SER A 68 -0.35 -18.09 8.00
C SER A 68 -1.20 -18.60 9.18
N LYS A 69 -1.14 -17.95 10.33
CA LYS A 69 -1.87 -18.35 11.55
C LYS A 69 -3.23 -17.67 11.70
N GLY A 70 -3.44 -16.50 11.10
CA GLY A 70 -4.63 -15.65 11.30
C GLY A 70 -5.67 -15.70 10.19
N TRP A 71 -5.39 -16.33 9.05
CA TRP A 71 -6.25 -16.29 7.86
C TRP A 71 -7.24 -17.47 7.79
N GLY A 72 -7.93 -17.76 8.89
CA GLY A 72 -8.94 -18.84 8.98
C GLY A 72 -10.18 -18.42 9.79
N GLY A 73 -11.04 -17.57 9.22
CA GLY A 73 -12.29 -17.09 9.84
C GLY A 73 -13.03 -16.11 8.93
N GLU A 74 -14.22 -15.62 9.32
CA GLU A 74 -15.01 -14.64 8.52
C GLU A 74 -14.22 -13.38 8.15
N ASN A 75 -13.20 -13.03 8.94
CA ASN A 75 -12.29 -11.90 8.73
C ASN A 75 -10.91 -12.30 8.18
N ALA A 76 -10.74 -13.49 7.60
CA ALA A 76 -9.46 -13.95 7.03
C ALA A 76 -8.87 -12.97 6.00
N TYR A 77 -9.72 -12.16 5.37
CA TYR A 77 -9.33 -11.16 4.37
C TYR A 77 -9.06 -9.77 4.97
N HIS A 78 -9.19 -9.59 6.30
CA HIS A 78 -8.96 -8.31 6.95
C HIS A 78 -7.55 -8.22 7.53
N VAL A 79 -6.73 -7.31 7.00
CA VAL A 79 -5.49 -6.90 7.65
C VAL A 79 -5.76 -5.69 8.55
N SER A 80 -5.42 -5.81 9.83
CA SER A 80 -5.58 -4.71 10.80
C SER A 80 -4.85 -3.45 10.33
N GLY A 81 -5.53 -2.30 10.42
CA GLY A 81 -5.03 -1.00 9.94
C GLY A 81 -5.38 -0.68 8.48
N TYR A 82 -5.97 -1.63 7.75
CA TYR A 82 -6.35 -1.46 6.35
C TYR A 82 -7.87 -1.46 6.23
N ARG A 83 -8.39 -0.63 5.32
CA ARG A 83 -9.81 -0.62 4.93
C ARG A 83 -9.90 -0.93 3.45
N TYR A 84 -10.79 -1.86 3.11
CA TYR A 84 -10.92 -2.36 1.76
C TYR A 84 -12.34 -2.16 1.24
N LEU A 85 -12.47 -1.91 -0.05
CA LEU A 85 -13.72 -1.97 -0.78
C LEU A 85 -13.50 -2.81 -2.03
N LEU A 86 -14.12 -3.98 -2.06
CA LEU A 86 -14.15 -4.87 -3.22
C LEU A 86 -15.44 -4.60 -4.00
N VAL A 87 -15.32 -4.39 -5.30
CA VAL A 87 -16.43 -4.33 -6.25
C VAL A 87 -16.21 -5.42 -7.29
N ASP A 88 -17.16 -6.33 -7.40
CA ASP A 88 -17.21 -7.42 -8.37
C ASP A 88 -18.47 -7.23 -9.21
N ASP A 89 -18.33 -6.57 -10.35
CA ASP A 89 -19.46 -6.22 -11.24
C ASP A 89 -20.09 -7.48 -11.84
N ASP A 90 -19.28 -8.50 -12.17
CA ASP A 90 -19.75 -9.78 -12.71
C ASP A 90 -20.76 -10.46 -11.79
N ARG A 91 -20.51 -10.37 -10.48
CA ARG A 91 -21.37 -10.97 -9.44
C ARG A 91 -22.35 -9.98 -8.84
N ASN A 92 -22.29 -8.70 -9.22
CA ASN A 92 -23.01 -7.59 -8.60
C ASN A 92 -22.80 -7.56 -7.07
N VAL A 93 -21.55 -7.73 -6.63
CA VAL A 93 -21.17 -7.81 -5.22
C VAL A 93 -20.29 -6.62 -4.86
N SER A 94 -20.68 -5.89 -3.81
CA SER A 94 -19.84 -4.87 -3.17
C SER A 94 -19.60 -5.24 -1.71
N ARG A 95 -18.33 -5.27 -1.28
CA ARG A 95 -17.95 -5.67 0.08
C ARG A 95 -16.92 -4.71 0.67
N ALA A 96 -17.18 -4.22 1.87
CA ALA A 96 -16.21 -3.50 2.67
C ALA A 96 -15.58 -4.42 3.71
N SER A 97 -14.27 -4.31 3.95
CA SER A 97 -13.58 -5.01 5.03
C SER A 97 -12.98 -4.03 6.04
N PRO A 98 -13.33 -4.17 7.33
CA PRO A 98 -14.47 -4.91 7.89
C PRO A 98 -15.82 -4.33 7.44
N PRO A 99 -16.93 -5.07 7.58
CA PRO A 99 -18.26 -4.58 7.23
C PRO A 99 -18.49 -3.22 7.90
N VAL A 100 -19.01 -2.26 7.14
CA VAL A 100 -19.25 -0.87 7.57
C VAL A 100 -18.00 0.03 7.69
N LYS A 101 -16.75 -0.46 7.74
CA LYS A 101 -15.58 0.41 8.04
C LYS A 101 -15.19 1.43 6.95
N VAL A 102 -15.71 1.36 5.74
CA VAL A 102 -15.50 2.45 4.75
C VAL A 102 -16.05 3.79 5.27
N THR A 103 -17.10 3.78 6.10
CA THR A 103 -17.66 4.99 6.73
C THR A 103 -16.76 5.56 7.82
N THR A 104 -15.71 4.84 8.22
CA THR A 104 -14.74 5.24 9.26
C THR A 104 -13.46 5.84 8.65
N LEU A 105 -13.46 6.19 7.37
CA LEU A 105 -12.36 6.93 6.75
C LEU A 105 -12.48 8.42 7.07
N THR A 106 -11.35 9.11 7.21
CA THR A 106 -11.38 10.58 7.29
C THR A 106 -11.96 11.19 6.02
N LYS A 107 -12.45 12.43 6.12
CA LYS A 107 -13.00 13.17 4.97
C LYS A 107 -11.98 13.28 3.84
N GLU A 108 -10.71 13.49 4.17
CA GLU A 108 -9.62 13.58 3.20
C GLU A 108 -9.39 12.25 2.48
N SER A 109 -9.40 11.13 3.22
CA SER A 109 -9.29 9.78 2.65
C SER A 109 -10.49 9.44 1.76
N LEU A 110 -11.72 9.77 2.17
CA LEU A 110 -12.92 9.57 1.35
C LEU A 110 -12.87 10.39 0.06
N HIS A 111 -12.48 11.65 0.15
CA HIS A 111 -12.33 12.52 -1.02
C HIS A 111 -11.29 11.99 -2.00
N ALA A 112 -10.14 11.53 -1.48
CA ALA A 112 -9.11 10.91 -2.31
C ALA A 112 -9.61 9.61 -2.94
N MET A 113 -10.38 8.79 -2.23
CA MET A 113 -10.93 7.56 -2.77
C MET A 113 -11.93 7.80 -3.91
N SER A 114 -12.72 8.88 -3.84
CA SER A 114 -13.58 9.31 -4.95
C SER A 114 -12.76 9.64 -6.20
N LYS A 115 -11.67 10.42 -6.04
CA LYS A 115 -10.76 10.74 -7.15
C LYS A 115 -10.09 9.50 -7.74
N LEU A 116 -9.67 8.57 -6.89
CA LEU A 116 -9.06 7.33 -7.34
C LEU A 116 -10.00 6.51 -8.23
N ARG A 117 -11.30 6.48 -7.90
CA ARG A 117 -12.33 5.85 -8.74
C ARG A 117 -12.47 6.54 -10.09
N GLU A 118 -12.52 7.87 -10.09
CA GLU A 118 -12.56 8.67 -11.33
C GLU A 118 -11.36 8.35 -12.24
N GLU A 119 -10.14 8.22 -11.68
CA GLU A 119 -8.95 7.83 -12.44
C GLU A 119 -9.04 6.40 -13.01
N VAL A 120 -9.56 5.44 -12.23
CA VAL A 120 -9.81 4.07 -12.71
C VAL A 120 -10.82 4.07 -13.87
N ASP A 121 -11.90 4.83 -13.75
CA ASP A 121 -12.92 4.96 -14.80
C ASP A 121 -12.34 5.60 -16.07
N LEU A 122 -11.49 6.62 -15.93
CA LEU A 122 -10.80 7.24 -17.05
C LEU A 122 -9.87 6.27 -17.77
N GLU A 123 -9.08 5.48 -17.04
CA GLU A 123 -8.20 4.47 -17.63
C GLU A 123 -8.98 3.34 -18.30
N LYS A 124 -10.08 2.87 -17.70
CA LYS A 124 -10.99 1.91 -18.34
C LYS A 124 -11.56 2.44 -19.65
N ASN A 125 -11.97 3.71 -19.69
CA ASN A 125 -12.50 4.33 -20.89
C ASN A 125 -11.42 4.51 -21.97
N ARG A 126 -10.18 4.84 -21.59
CA ARG A 126 -9.03 4.89 -22.51
C ARG A 126 -8.74 3.52 -23.13
N ALA A 127 -8.75 2.45 -22.32
CA ALA A 127 -8.54 1.09 -22.81
C ALA A 127 -9.61 0.68 -23.85
N LYS A 128 -10.89 1.01 -23.60
CA LYS A 128 -11.99 0.79 -24.56
C LYS A 128 -11.78 1.50 -25.89
N TRP A 129 -11.31 2.76 -25.87
CA TRP A 129 -11.06 3.52 -27.11
C TRP A 129 -9.88 2.98 -27.91
N ASN A 130 -8.91 2.36 -27.25
CA ASN A 130 -7.72 1.79 -27.90
C ASN A 130 -7.98 0.40 -28.54
N GLY A 131 -9.21 -0.11 -28.49
CA GLY A 131 -9.56 -1.43 -29.04
C GLY A 131 -8.95 -2.61 -28.28
N GLU A 132 -8.42 -2.36 -27.07
CA GLU A 132 -7.91 -3.41 -26.20
C GLU A 132 -9.09 -4.03 -25.43
N GLU A 133 -9.74 -5.02 -26.02
CA GLU A 133 -10.82 -5.79 -25.37
C GLU A 133 -10.32 -6.63 -24.19
N GLN A 134 -8.99 -6.79 -24.03
CA GLN A 134 -8.41 -7.47 -22.88
C GLN A 134 -8.35 -6.52 -21.69
N GLU A 135 -9.10 -6.86 -20.63
CA GLU A 135 -8.92 -6.26 -19.30
C GLU A 135 -7.50 -6.51 -18.81
N LYS A 136 -6.67 -5.47 -18.93
CA LYS A 136 -5.33 -5.46 -18.35
C LYS A 136 -5.43 -5.30 -16.84
N ASP A 137 -4.52 -5.97 -16.14
CA ASP A 137 -4.30 -5.69 -14.72
C ASP A 137 -3.81 -4.24 -14.59
N LEU A 138 -4.54 -3.46 -13.81
CA LEU A 138 -4.26 -2.04 -13.56
C LEU A 138 -4.05 -1.85 -12.06
N GLU A 139 -3.02 -1.08 -11.70
CA GLU A 139 -2.81 -0.63 -10.33
C GLU A 139 -2.56 0.88 -10.34
N ILE A 140 -3.41 1.63 -9.64
CA ILE A 140 -3.27 3.08 -9.46
C ILE A 140 -3.07 3.35 -7.97
N CYS A 141 -2.01 4.10 -7.65
CA CYS A 141 -1.70 4.51 -6.29
C CYS A 141 -1.72 6.03 -6.17
N ILE A 142 -2.44 6.56 -5.20
CA ILE A 142 -2.44 7.99 -4.90
C ILE A 142 -2.09 8.25 -3.43
N ARG A 143 -1.47 9.41 -3.19
CA ARG A 143 -1.15 9.91 -1.87
C ARG A 143 -2.14 11.02 -1.49
N ALA A 144 -2.87 10.84 -0.39
CA ALA A 144 -3.80 11.84 0.12
C ALA A 144 -3.09 12.89 1.00
N LYS A 145 -3.73 14.05 1.18
CA LYS A 145 -3.20 15.18 1.97
C LYS A 145 -2.93 14.84 3.43
N ASN A 146 -3.73 13.93 3.99
CA ASN A 146 -3.61 13.41 5.36
C ASN A 146 -2.54 12.31 5.48
N ASN A 147 -1.66 12.15 4.48
CA ASN A 147 -0.65 11.10 4.48
C ASN A 147 -1.23 9.67 4.47
N ALA A 148 -2.44 9.48 3.96
CA ALA A 148 -2.95 8.15 3.62
C ALA A 148 -2.46 7.71 2.22
N TRP A 149 -2.19 6.42 2.05
CA TRP A 149 -2.05 5.81 0.72
C TRP A 149 -3.37 5.21 0.29
N LEU A 150 -3.76 5.42 -0.96
CA LEU A 150 -4.90 4.75 -1.55
C LEU A 150 -4.44 3.99 -2.79
N ILE A 151 -4.91 2.76 -2.92
CA ILE A 151 -4.50 1.84 -3.97
C ILE A 151 -5.77 1.27 -4.59
N ALA A 152 -5.90 1.37 -5.91
CA ALA A 152 -6.92 0.67 -6.67
C ALA A 152 -6.24 -0.37 -7.53
N ARG A 153 -6.73 -1.59 -7.46
CA ARG A 153 -6.27 -2.69 -8.30
C ARG A 153 -7.45 -3.28 -9.06
N THR A 154 -7.33 -3.33 -10.38
CA THR A 154 -8.31 -3.95 -11.25
C THR A 154 -7.72 -5.22 -11.83
N THR A 155 -8.40 -6.35 -11.68
CA THR A 155 -7.98 -7.65 -12.21
C THR A 155 -9.20 -8.43 -12.66
N ARG A 156 -9.32 -8.70 -13.96
CA ARG A 156 -10.42 -9.48 -14.56
C ARG A 156 -11.81 -9.01 -14.07
N GLY A 157 -12.12 -7.74 -14.26
CA GLY A 157 -13.41 -7.15 -13.90
C GLY A 157 -13.58 -6.82 -12.42
N LYS A 158 -12.66 -7.27 -11.56
CA LYS A 158 -12.73 -7.04 -10.11
C LYS A 158 -11.91 -5.84 -9.72
N GLU A 159 -12.51 -4.97 -8.93
CA GLU A 159 -11.84 -3.79 -8.38
C GLU A 159 -11.65 -3.95 -6.88
N LEU A 160 -10.40 -3.81 -6.43
CA LEU A 160 -10.05 -3.75 -5.02
C LEU A 160 -9.48 -2.37 -4.71
N TYR A 161 -10.19 -1.62 -3.88
CA TYR A 161 -9.72 -0.36 -3.31
C TYR A 161 -9.20 -0.61 -1.91
N MET A 162 -8.03 -0.05 -1.60
CA MET A 162 -7.38 -0.17 -0.30
C MET A 162 -6.98 1.20 0.21
N VAL A 163 -7.20 1.46 1.50
CA VAL A 163 -6.76 2.71 2.15
C VAL A 163 -5.86 2.39 3.33
N LEU A 164 -4.65 2.96 3.30
CA LEU A 164 -3.63 2.90 4.34
C LEU A 164 -3.60 4.24 5.05
N GLU A 165 -4.39 4.36 6.11
CA GLU A 165 -4.49 5.56 6.91
C GLU A 165 -3.91 5.30 8.30
N LYS A 166 -3.06 6.20 8.79
CA LYS A 166 -2.61 6.12 10.18
C LYS A 166 -3.84 6.30 11.08
N ALA A 167 -4.08 5.35 11.97
CA ALA A 167 -5.17 5.48 12.94
C ALA A 167 -5.00 6.78 13.74
N ASN A 168 -5.97 7.68 13.62
CA ASN A 168 -6.09 8.84 14.50
C ASN A 168 -6.81 8.42 15.79
N GLU A 169 -6.50 9.04 16.93
CA GLU A 169 -7.09 8.74 18.24
C GLU A 169 -8.63 8.73 18.18
N THR A 170 -9.24 9.62 17.39
CA THR A 170 -10.69 9.70 17.20
C THR A 170 -11.32 8.44 16.59
N LEU A 171 -10.59 7.71 15.74
CA LEU A 171 -11.08 6.47 15.12
C LEU A 171 -10.99 5.25 16.06
N LEU A 172 -10.01 5.25 16.96
CA LEU A 172 -9.90 4.25 18.02
C LEU A 172 -11.06 4.39 19.01
N TYR A 173 -11.38 5.61 19.46
CA TYR A 173 -12.51 5.84 20.36
C TYR A 173 -13.87 5.50 19.75
N ALA A 174 -14.08 5.73 18.46
CA ALA A 174 -15.32 5.37 17.79
C ALA A 174 -15.50 3.83 17.69
N SER A 175 -14.41 3.09 17.45
CA SER A 175 -14.45 1.62 17.45
C SER A 175 -14.70 1.06 18.85
N ASP A 176 -14.04 1.63 19.86
CA ASP A 176 -14.17 1.26 21.27
C ASP A 176 -15.59 1.55 21.82
N ALA A 177 -16.21 2.63 21.34
CA ALA A 177 -17.59 2.99 21.68
C ALA A 177 -18.62 2.06 21.01
N VAL A 178 -18.37 1.59 19.78
CA VAL A 178 -19.26 0.65 19.08
C VAL A 178 -19.20 -0.75 19.71
N GLU A 179 -18.02 -1.23 20.12
CA GLU A 179 -17.89 -2.48 20.88
C GLU A 179 -18.68 -2.42 22.20
N LYS A 180 -18.58 -1.29 22.94
CA LYS A 180 -19.36 -1.07 24.18
C LYS A 180 -20.88 -0.95 23.96
N PHE A 181 -21.33 -0.65 22.74
CA PHE A 181 -22.75 -0.60 22.38
C PHE A 181 -23.30 -1.94 21.92
N SER A 182 -22.45 -2.88 21.49
CA SER A 182 -22.85 -4.20 21.01
C SER A 182 -23.05 -5.23 22.15
N ASP A 183 -22.61 -4.93 23.37
CA ASP A 183 -22.76 -5.77 24.57
C ASP A 183 -24.03 -5.42 25.40
N ARG A 184 -25.17 -5.17 24.74
CA ARG A 184 -26.47 -5.00 25.39
C ARG A 184 -27.54 -5.95 24.86
#